data_AF-A0ABC8LX04-F1
#
_entry.id   AF-A0ABC8LX04-F1
#
_cell.length_a   1.000
_cell.length_b   1.000
_cell.length_c   1.000
_cell.angle_alpha   90.00
_cell.angle_beta   90.00
_cell.angle_gamma   90.00
#
_symmetry.space_group_name_H-M   'P 1'
#
loop_
_entity.id
_entity.type
_entity.pdbx_description
1 polymer ?
#
loop_
_entity_poly.entity_id
_entity_poly.type
_entity_poly.pdbx_seq_one_letter_code
_entity_poly.pdbx_strand_id
1 'polypeptide(L)'
;MSKGTRMALVMNLLSLLSFGVLVHSDQSTMPLRSFKIGENVTYDCIDINMQSGLDHPLLKNHTIQMKPSVSRTKSKSQIGINHVQKQTIPCPDGTIPVWRNTKEFITNAQVLAEKHVHPLSADSPGTH
;
A
#
# COMPACT_ATOMS: atom_id res chain seq x y z
N MET A 1 35.57 33.78 -20.73
CA MET A 1 34.21 33.39 -20.27
C MET A 1 33.72 34.36 -19.21
N SER A 2 32.57 34.99 -19.43
CA SER A 2 31.97 35.96 -18.50
C SER A 2 31.56 35.26 -17.20
N LYS A 3 31.69 35.95 -16.06
CA LYS A 3 31.24 35.47 -14.75
C LYS A 3 29.76 35.05 -14.78
N GLY A 4 28.95 35.69 -15.63
CA GLY A 4 27.53 35.32 -15.85
C GLY A 4 27.34 33.94 -16.47
N THR A 5 28.24 33.51 -17.38
CA THR A 5 28.17 32.20 -18.03
C THR A 5 28.55 31.05 -17.06
N ARG A 6 29.47 31.31 -16.12
CA ARG A 6 29.82 30.34 -15.06
C ARG A 6 28.68 30.16 -14.07
N MET A 7 28.00 31.24 -13.67
CA MET A 7 26.88 31.15 -12.72
C MET A 7 25.67 30.43 -13.32
N ALA A 8 25.36 30.66 -14.60
CA ALA A 8 24.29 29.95 -15.30
C ALA A 8 24.55 28.43 -15.39
N LEU A 9 25.80 28.02 -15.63
CA LEU A 9 26.22 26.62 -15.61
C LEU A 9 26.07 25.99 -14.21
N VAL A 10 26.43 26.71 -13.16
CA VAL A 10 26.33 26.22 -11.76
C VAL A 10 24.86 26.08 -11.32
N MET A 11 23.98 27.02 -11.72
CA MET A 11 22.55 26.93 -11.41
C MET A 11 21.85 25.80 -12.19
N ASN A 12 22.19 25.59 -13.46
CA ASN A 12 21.67 24.49 -14.26
C ASN A 12 22.17 23.12 -13.74
N LEU A 13 23.43 23.05 -13.29
CA LEU A 13 23.98 21.86 -12.64
C LEU A 13 23.33 21.56 -11.28
N LEU A 14 22.95 22.60 -10.53
CA LEU A 14 22.24 22.45 -9.26
C LEU A 14 20.78 22.03 -9.45
N SER A 15 20.09 22.51 -10.50
CA SER A 15 18.74 22.06 -10.86
C SER A 15 18.69 20.59 -11.31
N LEU A 16 19.77 20.06 -11.87
CA LEU A 16 19.89 18.63 -12.20
C LEU A 16 20.00 17.72 -10.97
N LEU A 17 20.52 18.24 -9.84
CA LEU A 17 20.63 17.48 -8.58
C LEU A 17 19.29 17.38 -7.83
N SER A 18 18.32 18.25 -8.14
CA SER A 18 16.97 18.23 -7.55
C SER A 18 15.99 17.25 -8.22
N PHE A 19 16.32 16.66 -9.38
CA PHE A 19 15.54 15.55 -9.95
C PHE A 19 15.77 14.20 -9.23
N GLY A 20 16.56 14.19 -8.16
CA GLY A 20 16.76 13.05 -7.26
C GLY A 20 15.68 12.88 -6.20
N VAL A 21 14.47 13.41 -6.38
CA VAL A 21 13.32 12.92 -5.59
C VAL A 21 13.06 11.51 -6.07
N LEU A 22 13.56 10.56 -5.28
CA LEU A 22 13.15 9.17 -5.28
C LEU A 22 11.62 9.17 -5.42
N VAL A 23 11.11 8.95 -6.63
CA VAL A 23 9.77 8.40 -6.82
C VAL A 23 9.76 7.24 -5.84
N HIS A 24 8.94 7.34 -4.78
CA HIS A 24 8.71 6.21 -3.90
C HIS A 24 8.16 5.16 -4.84
N SER A 25 9.07 4.30 -5.30
CA SER A 25 8.79 3.25 -6.25
C SER A 25 7.61 2.52 -5.66
N ASP A 26 6.56 2.34 -6.47
CA ASP A 26 5.54 1.34 -6.21
C ASP A 26 6.22 0.19 -5.48
N GLN A 27 5.85 -0.02 -4.21
CA GLN A 27 6.44 -1.06 -3.39
C GLN A 27 6.05 -2.36 -4.07
N SER A 28 6.87 -2.79 -5.02
CA SER A 28 6.70 -4.03 -5.77
C SER A 28 7.13 -5.14 -4.83
N THR A 29 6.28 -5.43 -3.86
CA THR A 29 6.42 -6.58 -2.99
C THR A 29 6.16 -7.78 -3.87
N MET A 30 7.22 -8.48 -4.28
CA MET A 30 7.08 -9.70 -5.06
C MET A 30 6.26 -10.70 -4.23
N PRO A 31 5.11 -11.18 -4.73
CA PRO A 31 4.25 -12.05 -3.96
C PRO A 31 4.92 -13.41 -3.78
N LEU A 32 4.84 -13.94 -2.56
CA LEU A 32 5.38 -15.28 -2.26
C LEU A 32 4.58 -16.36 -3.00
N ARG A 33 3.25 -16.17 -3.07
CA ARG A 33 2.31 -17.03 -3.81
C ARG A 33 1.13 -16.20 -4.31
N SER A 34 0.48 -16.67 -5.37
CA SER A 34 -0.76 -16.08 -5.88
C SER A 34 -1.86 -17.13 -6.01
N PHE A 35 -3.09 -16.73 -5.74
CA PHE A 35 -4.29 -17.56 -5.85
C PHE A 35 -5.31 -16.85 -6.74
N LYS A 36 -5.79 -17.54 -7.78
CA LYS A 36 -6.91 -17.05 -8.60
C LYS A 36 -8.22 -17.55 -8.02
N ILE A 37 -9.16 -16.64 -7.81
CA ILE A 37 -10.51 -16.93 -7.32
C ILE A 37 -11.48 -16.44 -8.38
N GLY A 38 -12.12 -17.37 -9.09
CA GLY A 38 -12.87 -17.05 -10.30
C GLY A 38 -11.96 -16.55 -11.43
N GLU A 39 -12.56 -15.88 -12.42
CA GLU A 39 -11.85 -15.53 -13.66
C GLU A 39 -10.94 -14.30 -13.50
N ASN A 40 -11.39 -13.30 -12.74
CA ASN A 40 -10.78 -11.96 -12.75
C ASN A 40 -10.22 -11.50 -11.38
N VAL A 41 -10.32 -12.34 -10.34
CA VAL A 41 -9.81 -11.98 -9.00
C VAL A 41 -8.56 -12.79 -8.71
N THR A 42 -7.46 -12.10 -8.47
CA THR A 42 -6.21 -12.70 -8.01
C THR A 42 -5.85 -12.14 -6.66
N TYR A 43 -5.49 -13.01 -5.73
CA TYR A 43 -4.94 -12.65 -4.44
C TYR A 43 -3.47 -13.03 -4.37
N ASP A 44 -2.68 -12.13 -3.82
CA ASP A 44 -1.27 -12.29 -3.59
C ASP A 44 -0.99 -12.44 -2.11
N CYS A 45 -0.26 -13.49 -1.76
CA CYS A 45 0.27 -13.63 -0.42
C CYS A 45 1.57 -12.86 -0.33
N ILE A 46 1.56 -11.80 0.45
CA ILE A 46 2.74 -10.99 0.78
C ILE A 46 3.09 -11.17 2.25
N ASP A 47 4.33 -10.90 2.61
CA ASP A 47 4.75 -10.85 4.01
C ASP A 47 3.86 -9.87 4.79
N ILE A 48 3.42 -10.29 5.97
CA ILE A 48 2.49 -9.52 6.81
C ILE A 48 3.04 -8.14 7.19
N ASN A 49 4.36 -7.99 7.25
CA ASN A 49 5.02 -6.73 7.57
C ASN A 49 5.07 -5.77 6.38
N MET A 50 4.74 -6.23 5.17
CA MET A 50 4.77 -5.43 3.94
C MET A 50 3.40 -4.85 3.57
N GLN A 51 2.45 -4.84 4.51
CA GLN A 51 1.16 -4.18 4.32
C GLN A 51 1.34 -2.67 4.22
N SER A 52 0.78 -2.03 3.19
CA SER A 52 0.89 -0.58 2.98
C SER A 52 0.40 0.26 4.16
N GLY A 53 -0.50 -0.27 4.99
CA GLY A 53 -0.94 0.42 6.22
C GLY A 53 0.17 0.60 7.25
N LEU A 54 1.18 -0.28 7.28
CA LEU A 54 2.30 -0.24 8.22
C LEU A 54 3.36 0.79 7.86
N ASP A 55 3.36 1.30 6.62
CA ASP A 55 4.26 2.36 6.17
C ASP A 55 3.95 3.71 6.83
N HIS A 56 2.83 3.80 7.56
CA HIS A 56 2.48 5.01 8.28
C HIS A 56 3.52 5.34 9.37
N PRO A 57 4.00 6.60 9.49
CA PRO A 57 5.07 6.96 10.44
C PRO A 57 4.78 6.58 11.89
N LEU A 58 3.51 6.61 12.32
CA LEU A 58 3.09 6.22 13.66
C LEU A 58 3.19 4.70 13.92
N LEU A 59 3.35 3.89 12.88
CA LEU A 59 3.40 2.43 12.94
C LEU A 59 4.81 1.86 12.69
N LYS A 60 5.84 2.69 12.53
CA LYS A 60 7.24 2.25 12.28
C LYS A 60 7.76 1.20 13.27
N ASN A 61 7.35 1.28 14.53
CA ASN A 61 7.76 0.36 15.60
C ASN A 61 6.61 -0.56 16.05
N HIS A 62 5.54 -0.65 15.24
CA HIS A 62 4.41 -1.50 15.56
C HIS A 62 4.80 -2.98 15.43
N THR A 63 4.62 -3.75 16.51
CA THR A 63 4.79 -5.20 16.48
C THR A 63 3.45 -5.87 16.22
N ILE A 64 3.37 -6.62 15.14
CA ILE A 64 2.14 -7.30 14.75
C ILE A 64 1.85 -8.46 15.71
N GLN A 65 0.63 -8.48 16.25
CA GLN A 65 0.17 -9.57 17.11
C GLN A 65 -0.40 -10.72 16.25
N MET A 66 0.40 -11.75 16.01
CA MET A 66 -0.02 -12.94 15.23
C MET A 66 -1.12 -13.77 15.90
N LYS A 67 -1.23 -13.68 17.23
CA LYS A 67 -2.25 -14.35 18.04
C LYS A 67 -2.83 -13.36 19.03
N PRO A 68 -4.14 -13.42 19.31
CA PRO A 68 -4.75 -12.57 20.32
C PRO A 68 -4.15 -12.88 21.70
N SER A 69 -3.91 -11.83 22.49
CA SER A 69 -3.43 -11.94 23.87
C SER A 69 -4.48 -12.47 24.85
N VAL A 70 -5.75 -12.47 24.44
CA VAL A 70 -6.88 -12.97 25.23
C VAL A 70 -7.43 -14.26 24.63
N SER A 71 -7.65 -15.28 25.46
CA SER A 71 -8.34 -16.49 25.03
C SER A 71 -9.82 -16.18 24.83
N ARG A 72 -10.30 -16.17 23.59
CA ARG A 72 -11.75 -16.25 23.35
C ARG A 72 -12.18 -17.69 23.59
N THR A 73 -12.93 -17.95 24.66
CA THR A 73 -13.70 -19.18 24.78
C THR A 73 -14.59 -19.24 23.54
N LYS A 74 -14.46 -20.29 22.72
CA LYS A 74 -15.35 -20.48 21.57
C LYS A 74 -16.76 -20.67 22.12
N SER A 75 -17.54 -19.60 22.24
CA SER A 75 -18.96 -19.70 22.49
C SER A 75 -19.55 -20.45 21.31
N LYS A 76 -19.99 -21.69 21.53
CA LYS A 76 -20.78 -22.42 20.54
C LYS A 76 -22.08 -21.62 20.36
N SER A 77 -22.15 -20.75 19.36
CA SER A 77 -23.42 -20.11 19.02
C SER A 77 -24.33 -21.22 18.51
N GLN A 78 -25.32 -21.58 19.32
CA GLN A 78 -26.39 -22.52 18.99
C GLN A 78 -27.42 -21.85 18.07
N ILE A 79 -26.96 -21.09 17.09
CA ILE A 79 -27.78 -20.47 16.06
C ILE A 79 -27.29 -21.10 14.76
N GLY A 80 -28.17 -21.87 14.11
CA GLY A 80 -27.97 -22.46 12.80
C GLY A 80 -27.88 -21.38 11.72
N ILE A 81 -26.84 -20.56 11.79
CA ILE A 81 -26.43 -19.72 10.67
C ILE A 81 -25.72 -20.66 9.73
N ASN A 82 -26.35 -20.95 8.58
CA ASN A 82 -25.71 -21.62 7.46
C ASN A 82 -24.35 -20.95 7.27
N HIS A 83 -23.28 -21.63 7.65
CA HIS A 83 -21.92 -21.12 7.50
C HIS A 83 -21.72 -20.97 6.00
N VAL A 84 -21.92 -19.77 5.46
CA VAL A 84 -21.42 -19.40 4.14
C VAL A 84 -19.96 -19.79 4.18
N GLN A 85 -19.59 -20.80 3.40
CA GLN A 85 -18.24 -21.31 3.35
C GLN A 85 -17.36 -20.18 2.82
N LYS A 86 -16.78 -19.40 3.74
CA LYS A 86 -15.85 -18.33 3.38
C LYS A 86 -14.69 -19.02 2.69
N GLN A 87 -14.57 -18.78 1.39
CA GLN A 87 -13.42 -19.22 0.61
C GLN A 87 -12.18 -18.64 1.31
N THR A 88 -11.42 -19.52 1.95
CA THR A 88 -10.26 -19.14 2.74
C THR A 88 -9.05 -19.24 1.82
N ILE A 89 -8.34 -18.13 1.65
CA ILE A 89 -7.14 -18.10 0.82
C ILE A 89 -5.99 -18.68 1.65
N PRO A 90 -5.38 -19.79 1.22
CA PRO A 90 -4.42 -20.51 2.04
C PRO A 90 -3.02 -19.89 1.91
N CYS A 91 -2.89 -18.63 2.37
CA CYS A 91 -1.59 -18.00 2.50
C CYS A 91 -0.76 -18.70 3.58
N PRO A 92 0.55 -18.92 3.36
CA PRO A 92 1.46 -19.44 4.39
C PRO A 92 1.46 -18.59 5.67
N ASP A 93 1.81 -19.21 6.80
CA ASP A 93 1.98 -18.49 8.06
C ASP A 93 2.97 -17.33 7.90
N GLY A 94 2.66 -16.18 8.52
CA GLY A 94 3.44 -14.95 8.36
C GLY A 94 3.15 -14.17 7.08
N THR A 95 2.22 -14.64 6.24
CA THR A 95 1.75 -13.91 5.06
C THR A 95 0.25 -13.63 5.11
N ILE A 96 -0.19 -12.63 4.35
CA ILE A 96 -1.60 -12.25 4.26
C ILE A 96 -2.05 -12.16 2.80
N PRO A 97 -3.31 -12.49 2.50
CA PRO A 97 -3.86 -12.31 1.16
C PRO A 97 -4.15 -10.83 0.90
N VAL A 98 -3.60 -10.30 -0.18
CA VAL A 98 -3.87 -8.96 -0.70
C VAL A 98 -4.50 -9.10 -2.07
N TRP A 99 -5.61 -8.40 -2.29
CA TRP A 99 -6.24 -8.39 -3.61
C TRP A 99 -5.36 -7.65 -4.61
N ARG A 100 -5.01 -8.30 -5.72
CA ARG A 100 -4.24 -7.70 -6.80
C ARG A 100 -5.13 -6.75 -7.61
N ASN A 101 -4.76 -5.47 -7.60
CA ASN A 101 -5.40 -4.47 -8.44
C ASN A 101 -5.21 -4.78 -9.94
N THR A 102 -6.27 -4.62 -10.72
CA THR A 102 -6.17 -4.68 -12.18
C THR A 102 -5.60 -3.36 -12.71
N LYS A 103 -5.03 -3.38 -13.92
CA LYS A 103 -4.53 -2.14 -14.56
C LYS A 103 -5.62 -1.09 -14.68
N GLU A 104 -6.83 -1.52 -15.07
CA GLU A 104 -8.00 -0.64 -15.18
C GLU A 104 -8.37 0.00 -13.84
N PHE A 105 -8.34 -0.77 -12.75
CA PHE A 105 -8.59 -0.23 -11.41
C PHE A 105 -7.57 0.85 -11.03
N ILE A 106 -6.27 0.60 -11.31
CA ILE A 106 -5.20 1.56 -11.03
C ILE A 106 -5.41 2.85 -11.83
N THR A 107 -5.67 2.74 -13.14
CA THR A 107 -5.93 3.92 -13.99
C THR A 107 -7.15 4.71 -13.50
N ASN A 108 -8.24 4.04 -13.17
CA ASN A 108 -9.46 4.70 -12.69
C ASN A 108 -9.24 5.38 -11.34
N ALA A 109 -8.48 4.76 -10.43
CA ALA A 109 -8.13 5.36 -9.15
C ALA A 109 -7.27 6.61 -9.33
N GLN A 110 -6.33 6.61 -10.27
CA GLN A 110 -5.52 7.80 -10.61
C GLN A 110 -6.39 8.93 -11.15
N VAL A 111 -7.26 8.65 -12.13
CA VAL A 111 -8.18 9.66 -12.69
C VAL A 111 -9.11 10.22 -11.60
N LEU A 112 -9.58 9.37 -10.68
CA LEU A 112 -10.41 9.81 -9.57
C LEU A 112 -9.65 10.76 -8.64
N ALA A 113 -8.40 10.39 -8.29
CA ALA A 113 -7.54 11.20 -7.45
C ALA A 113 -7.24 12.56 -8.09
N GLU A 114 -6.89 12.60 -9.38
CA GLU A 114 -6.65 13.84 -10.12
C GLU A 114 -7.87 14.76 -10.14
N LYS A 115 -9.08 14.21 -10.24
CA LYS A 115 -10.31 14.99 -10.33
C LYS A 115 -10.88 15.45 -8.99
N HIS A 116 -10.71 14.67 -7.93
CA HIS A 116 -11.48 14.85 -6.69
C HIS A 116 -10.62 14.95 -5.43
N VAL A 117 -9.31 14.67 -5.49
CA VAL A 117 -8.42 14.76 -4.34
C VAL A 117 -7.55 15.99 -4.52
N HIS A 118 -7.84 17.05 -3.77
CA HIS A 118 -6.93 18.17 -3.65
C HIS A 118 -5.70 17.72 -2.86
N PRO A 119 -4.47 17.90 -3.38
CA PRO A 119 -3.26 17.60 -2.64
C PRO A 119 -3.25 18.38 -1.33
N LEU A 120 -3.05 17.68 -0.22
CA LEU A 120 -2.86 18.35 1.07
C LEU A 120 -1.55 19.15 0.99
N SER A 121 -1.66 20.44 1.21
CA SER A 121 -0.52 21.37 1.24
C SER A 121 -0.51 22.14 2.54
N ALA A 122 0.59 22.84 2.83
CA ALA A 122 0.64 23.75 3.97
C ALA A 122 -0.48 24.81 3.93
N ASP A 123 -0.88 25.22 2.72
CA ASP A 123 -1.92 26.23 2.49
C ASP A 123 -3.34 25.64 2.42
N SER A 124 -3.47 24.32 2.29
CA SER A 124 -4.75 23.60 2.28
C SER A 124 -4.58 22.27 3.03
N PRO A 125 -4.54 22.29 4.37
CA PRO A 125 -4.24 21.11 5.18
C PRO A 125 -5.40 20.09 5.24
N GLY A 126 -6.54 20.40 4.61
CA GLY A 126 -7.77 19.63 4.78
C GLY A 126 -8.41 19.88 6.15
N THR A 127 -9.65 19.44 6.31
CA THR A 127 -10.38 19.50 7.58
C THR A 127 -10.51 18.10 8.16
N HIS A 128 -10.21 17.96 9.46
CA HIS A 128 -10.33 16.73 10.23
C HIS A 128 -11.63 16.66 11.01
#